data_AF-A0A6A6UEP4-F1
#
_entry.id   AF-A0A6A6UEP4-F1
#
_cell.length_a   1.000
_cell.length_b   1.000
_cell.length_c   1.000
_cell.angle_alpha   90.00
_cell.angle_beta   90.00
_cell.angle_gamma   90.00
#
_symmetry.space_group_name_H-M   'P 1'
#
loop_
_entity.id
_entity.type
_entity.pdbx_description
1 polymer ?
#
loop_
_entity_poly.entity_id
_entity_poly.type
_entity_poly.pdbx_seq_one_letter_code
_entity_poly.pdbx_strand_id
1 'polypeptide(L)'
;MDAITRNFVHDLVKVQVDKAIGAFARENFTPVIANKQLLDQLTVKELTTIEKARYEQRARQLYQAEHPDWDTEFGLDDKQRKEIESEKFRVKIGADPYDREIEVMAKVKAYYSIAATRFVENVILMVEADLLGGLPALKDRIEEELGVKDPDNIANKSHWELMLAQDPTKVQERQKLVAQHKFLTNAMKELEALEEEHDRSGSVMPDMRRDVSV
;
A
#
# COMPACT_ATOMS: atom_id res chain seq x y z
N MET A 1 0.31 -9.63 23.07
CA MET A 1 0.66 -9.82 21.64
C MET A 1 0.34 -8.58 20.81
N ASP A 2 -0.89 -8.04 20.87
CA ASP A 2 -1.31 -6.88 20.06
C ASP A 2 -0.56 -5.56 20.37
N ALA A 3 -0.12 -5.36 21.62
CA ALA A 3 0.68 -4.20 21.99
C ALA A 3 2.12 -4.26 21.43
N ILE A 4 2.72 -5.46 21.38
CA ILE A 4 4.11 -5.67 20.94
C ILE A 4 4.22 -5.39 19.45
N THR A 5 3.31 -5.97 18.66
CA THR A 5 3.24 -5.76 17.21
C THR A 5 2.97 -4.29 16.88
N ARG A 6 2.06 -3.65 17.62
CA ARG A 6 1.74 -2.23 17.42
C ARG A 6 2.91 -1.31 17.73
N ASN A 7 3.62 -1.53 18.85
CA ASN A 7 4.79 -0.75 19.22
C ASN A 7 5.93 -0.92 18.21
N PHE A 8 6.20 -2.16 17.78
CA PHE A 8 7.23 -2.43 16.79
C PHE A 8 6.95 -1.72 15.45
N VAL A 9 5.72 -1.83 14.94
CA VAL A 9 5.33 -1.15 13.70
C VAL A 9 5.39 0.37 13.88
N HIS A 10 4.94 0.88 15.02
CA HIS A 10 5.02 2.31 15.33
C HIS A 10 6.47 2.82 15.31
N ASP A 11 7.41 2.09 15.92
CA ASP A 11 8.82 2.48 15.96
C ASP A 11 9.46 2.43 14.56
N LEU A 12 9.15 1.40 13.77
CA LEU A 12 9.59 1.32 12.38
C LEU A 12 9.06 2.49 11.53
N VAL A 13 7.77 2.82 11.68
CA VAL A 13 7.15 3.96 10.98
C VAL A 13 7.79 5.27 11.41
N LYS A 14 8.08 5.45 12.70
CA LYS A 14 8.74 6.65 13.21
C LYS A 14 10.12 6.86 12.59
N VAL A 15 10.93 5.80 12.55
CA VAL A 15 12.25 5.83 11.88
C VAL A 15 12.10 6.20 10.41
N GLN A 16 11.08 5.67 9.74
CA GLN A 16 10.82 5.97 8.33
C GLN A 16 10.46 7.44 8.09
N VAL A 17 9.65 8.02 8.97
CA VAL A 17 9.30 9.45 8.93
C VAL A 17 10.55 10.31 9.12
N ASP A 18 11.39 10.00 10.12
CA ASP A 18 12.62 10.76 10.38
C ASP A 18 13.58 10.72 9.17
N LYS A 19 13.74 9.55 8.54
CA LYS A 19 14.54 9.41 7.32
C LYS A 19 13.94 10.21 6.15
N ALA A 20 12.62 10.23 5.99
CA ALA A 20 11.94 10.98 4.94
C ALA A 20 12.10 12.49 5.13
N ILE A 21 12.01 12.99 6.37
CA ILE A 21 12.33 14.38 6.72
C ILE A 21 13.78 14.70 6.35
N GLY A 22 14.72 13.81 6.67
CA GLY A 22 16.12 13.96 6.30
C GLY A 22 16.33 13.99 4.77
N ALA A 23 15.60 13.16 4.02
CA ALA A 23 15.64 13.17 2.56
C ALA A 23 15.12 14.50 1.99
N PHE A 24 14.01 14.99 2.50
CA PHE A 24 13.44 16.29 2.10
C PHE A 24 14.40 17.45 2.41
N ALA A 25 15.05 17.44 3.57
CA ALA A 25 16.04 18.45 3.93
C ALA A 25 17.24 18.44 2.97
N ARG A 26 17.70 17.27 2.52
CA ARG A 26 18.79 17.14 1.54
C ARG A 26 18.40 17.71 0.17
N GLU A 27 17.18 17.48 -0.29
CA GLU A 27 16.66 18.06 -1.55
C GLU A 27 16.63 19.58 -1.54
N ASN A 28 16.32 20.17 -0.38
CA ASN A 28 16.20 21.62 -0.22
C ASN A 28 17.52 22.33 0.10
N PHE A 29 18.56 21.60 0.49
CA PHE A 29 19.82 22.23 0.92
C PHE A 29 20.60 22.83 -0.25
N THR A 30 20.79 22.10 -1.35
CA THR A 30 21.51 22.62 -2.52
C THR A 30 21.09 21.88 -3.78
N PRO A 31 20.84 22.60 -4.90
CA PRO A 31 20.49 21.96 -6.15
C PRO A 31 21.70 21.30 -6.80
N VAL A 32 21.87 20.00 -6.52
CA VAL A 32 22.93 19.18 -7.11
C VAL A 32 22.31 18.07 -7.95
N ILE A 33 22.61 18.11 -9.25
CA ILE A 33 22.22 17.09 -10.21
C ILE A 33 23.48 16.53 -10.86
N ALA A 34 23.68 15.22 -10.71
CA ALA A 34 24.77 14.51 -11.38
C ALA A 34 24.49 14.31 -12.88
N ASN A 35 23.25 13.98 -13.23
CA ASN A 35 22.83 13.77 -14.61
C ASN A 35 22.53 15.11 -15.31
N LYS A 36 23.59 15.73 -15.85
CA LYS A 36 23.47 17.01 -16.57
C LYS A 36 22.63 16.91 -17.84
N GLN A 37 22.70 15.79 -18.55
CA GLN A 37 21.91 15.57 -19.77
C GLN A 37 20.40 15.62 -19.50
N LEU A 38 19.96 14.99 -18.41
CA LEU A 38 18.56 15.04 -18.00
C LEU A 38 18.13 16.46 -17.62
N LEU A 39 18.98 17.20 -16.92
CA LEU A 39 18.73 18.60 -16.57
C LEU A 39 18.56 19.46 -17.83
N ASP A 40 19.44 19.30 -18.82
CA ASP A 40 19.38 20.07 -20.06
C ASP A 40 18.09 19.76 -20.85
N GLN A 41 17.73 18.48 -20.97
CA GLN A 41 16.50 18.05 -21.65
C GLN A 41 15.25 18.64 -20.99
N LEU A 42 15.17 18.56 -19.65
CA LEU A 42 14.04 19.11 -18.91
C LEU A 42 14.03 20.64 -18.94
N THR A 43 15.19 21.28 -18.95
CA THR A 43 15.29 22.74 -19.08
C THR A 43 14.72 23.20 -20.42
N VAL A 44 15.07 22.54 -21.53
CA VAL A 44 14.50 22.86 -22.85
C VAL A 44 12.99 22.64 -22.88
N LYS A 45 12.51 21.56 -22.26
CA LYS A 45 11.07 21.27 -22.15
C LYS A 45 10.33 22.35 -21.34
N GLU A 46 10.86 22.75 -20.19
CA GLU A 46 10.25 23.79 -19.37
C GLU A 46 10.34 25.16 -20.03
N LEU A 47 11.45 25.45 -20.73
CA LEU A 47 11.64 26.69 -21.47
C LEU A 47 10.55 26.86 -22.53
N THR A 48 10.39 25.87 -23.41
CA THR A 48 9.35 25.90 -24.45
C THR A 48 7.94 26.05 -23.88
N THR A 49 7.68 25.45 -22.71
CA THR A 49 6.40 25.57 -22.00
C THR A 49 6.16 26.99 -21.49
N ILE A 50 7.17 27.61 -20.86
CA ILE A 50 7.07 28.97 -20.33
C ILE A 50 6.99 29.99 -21.46
N GLU A 51 7.81 29.84 -22.50
CA GLU A 51 7.79 30.72 -23.69
C GLU A 51 6.42 30.71 -24.36
N LYS A 52 5.83 29.53 -24.55
CA LYS A 52 4.49 29.40 -25.10
C LYS A 52 3.44 30.10 -24.21
N ALA A 53 3.45 29.83 -22.91
CA ALA A 53 2.49 30.45 -21.98
C ALA A 53 2.63 31.98 -21.94
N ARG A 54 3.86 32.49 -21.99
CA ARG A 54 4.14 33.92 -22.05
C ARG A 54 3.71 34.55 -23.36
N TYR A 55 3.97 33.88 -24.48
CA TYR A 55 3.49 34.31 -25.78
C TYR A 55 1.97 34.44 -25.77
N GLU A 56 1.26 33.42 -25.31
CA GLU A 56 -0.20 33.41 -25.22
C GLU A 56 -0.72 34.56 -24.33
N GLN A 57 -0.09 34.78 -23.17
CA GLN A 57 -0.50 35.86 -22.26
C GLN A 57 -0.26 37.25 -22.86
N ARG A 58 0.91 37.49 -23.46
CA ARG A 58 1.24 38.77 -24.11
C ARG A 58 0.38 39.01 -25.34
N ALA A 59 0.15 37.98 -26.13
CA ALA A 59 -0.74 38.02 -27.28
C ALA A 59 -2.16 38.43 -26.86
N ARG A 60 -2.68 37.82 -25.80
CA ARG A 60 -4.00 38.15 -25.25
C ARG A 60 -4.08 39.60 -24.77
N GLN A 61 -3.06 40.09 -24.08
CA GLN A 61 -3.01 41.48 -23.60
C GLN A 61 -2.95 42.48 -24.75
N LEU A 62 -2.15 42.20 -25.78
CA LEU A 62 -2.06 43.06 -26.96
C LEU A 62 -3.37 43.07 -27.75
N TYR A 63 -3.98 41.90 -27.91
CA TYR A 63 -5.29 41.77 -28.56
C TYR A 63 -6.39 42.53 -27.81
N GLN A 64 -6.42 42.45 -26.47
CA GLN A 64 -7.32 43.23 -25.62
C GLN A 64 -7.12 44.73 -25.77
N ALA A 65 -5.87 45.19 -25.88
CA ALA A 65 -5.57 46.60 -26.07
C ALA A 65 -6.01 47.11 -27.46
N GLU A 66 -5.91 46.27 -28.50
CA GLU A 66 -6.40 46.59 -29.86
C GLU A 66 -7.94 46.52 -29.97
N HIS A 67 -8.60 45.75 -29.09
CA HIS A 67 -10.05 45.55 -29.09
C HIS A 67 -10.68 45.77 -27.69
N PRO A 68 -10.84 47.03 -27.25
CA PRO A 68 -11.38 47.35 -25.91
C PRO A 68 -12.84 46.90 -25.72
N ASP A 69 -13.60 46.84 -26.81
CA ASP A 69 -15.00 46.40 -26.83
C ASP A 69 -15.15 44.86 -26.72
N TRP A 70 -14.04 44.14 -26.66
CA TRP A 70 -14.05 42.69 -26.53
C TRP A 70 -14.38 42.26 -25.10
N ASP A 71 -15.53 41.61 -24.94
CA ASP A 71 -15.95 41.04 -23.68
C ASP A 71 -15.12 39.80 -23.33
N THR A 72 -14.40 39.88 -22.21
CA THR A 72 -13.39 38.89 -21.80
C THR A 72 -14.04 37.60 -21.26
N GLU A 73 -15.35 37.62 -20.95
CA GLU A 73 -16.08 36.50 -20.34
C GLU A 73 -16.24 35.28 -21.26
N PHE A 74 -16.19 35.43 -22.59
CA PHE A 74 -16.50 34.35 -23.55
C PHE A 74 -15.28 33.68 -24.21
N GLY A 75 -14.06 34.13 -23.90
CA GLY A 75 -12.85 33.58 -24.50
C GLY A 75 -12.67 33.93 -25.98
N LEU A 76 -11.57 33.43 -26.59
CA LEU A 76 -11.21 33.72 -27.98
C LEU A 76 -11.91 32.76 -28.95
N ASP A 77 -12.62 33.31 -29.94
CA ASP A 77 -13.20 32.59 -31.08
C ASP A 77 -12.10 32.08 -32.05
N ASP A 78 -12.41 31.08 -32.87
CA ASP A 78 -11.43 30.41 -33.74
C ASP A 78 -10.75 31.34 -34.74
N LYS A 79 -11.45 32.39 -35.20
CA LYS A 79 -10.87 33.42 -36.07
C LYS A 79 -9.82 34.26 -35.33
N GLN A 80 -10.10 34.59 -34.07
CA GLN A 80 -9.22 35.42 -33.23
C GLN A 80 -7.96 34.65 -32.83
N ARG A 81 -8.09 33.34 -32.55
CA ARG A 81 -6.93 32.45 -32.31
C ARG A 81 -6.00 32.38 -33.52
N LYS A 82 -6.54 32.22 -34.73
CA LYS A 82 -5.75 32.20 -35.97
C LYS A 82 -5.04 33.52 -36.25
N GLU A 83 -5.66 34.64 -35.87
CA GLU A 83 -5.03 35.96 -35.98
C GLU A 83 -3.86 36.12 -35.00
N ILE A 84 -4.05 35.70 -33.75
CA ILE A 84 -2.99 35.66 -32.72
C ILE A 84 -1.84 34.73 -33.10
N GLU A 85 -2.12 33.61 -33.75
CA GLU A 85 -1.11 32.66 -34.22
C GLU A 85 -0.39 33.12 -35.51
N SER A 86 -0.88 34.17 -36.16
CA SER A 86 -0.31 34.64 -37.43
C SER A 86 1.09 35.23 -37.26
N GLU A 87 1.94 35.05 -38.28
CA GLU A 87 3.32 35.56 -38.27
C GLU A 87 3.36 37.09 -38.12
N LYS A 88 2.35 37.80 -38.67
CA LYS A 88 2.23 39.26 -38.51
C LYS A 88 2.04 39.65 -37.05
N PHE A 89 1.26 38.88 -36.30
CA PHE A 89 1.00 39.13 -34.89
C PHE A 89 2.22 38.78 -34.02
N ARG A 90 2.96 37.72 -34.37
CA ARG A 90 4.26 37.41 -33.76
C ARG A 90 5.27 38.55 -33.88
N VAL A 91 5.38 39.12 -35.09
CA VAL A 91 6.26 40.29 -35.34
C VAL A 91 5.83 41.50 -34.52
N LYS A 92 4.51 41.73 -34.36
CA LYS A 92 3.98 42.83 -33.51
C LYS A 92 4.32 42.65 -32.03
N ILE A 93 4.20 41.44 -31.49
CA ILE A 93 4.51 41.15 -30.07
C ILE A 93 6.00 41.36 -29.80
N GLY A 94 6.85 40.96 -30.75
CA GLY A 94 8.30 41.06 -30.64
C GLY A 94 8.91 40.11 -29.61
N ALA A 95 10.23 40.22 -29.42
CA ALA A 95 10.98 39.43 -28.44
C ALA A 95 10.50 39.69 -27.01
N ASP A 96 10.79 38.77 -26.09
CA ASP A 96 10.43 38.94 -24.69
C ASP A 96 11.49 39.74 -23.93
N PRO A 97 11.11 40.83 -23.24
CA PRO A 97 12.08 41.57 -22.43
C PRO A 97 12.66 40.76 -21.27
N TYR A 98 12.03 39.62 -20.90
CA TYR A 98 12.44 38.76 -19.79
C TYR A 98 13.05 37.42 -20.23
N ASP A 99 13.62 37.33 -21.44
CA ASP A 99 14.20 36.09 -21.97
C ASP A 99 15.20 35.44 -20.99
N ARG A 100 16.01 36.24 -20.31
CA ARG A 100 17.01 35.75 -19.35
C ARG A 100 16.36 35.18 -18.08
N GLU A 101 15.34 35.84 -17.55
CA GLU A 101 14.59 35.41 -16.38
C GLU A 101 13.81 34.12 -16.67
N ILE A 102 13.26 34.01 -17.88
CA ILE A 102 12.56 32.82 -18.37
C ILE A 102 13.53 31.63 -18.43
N GLU A 103 14.75 31.83 -18.93
CA GLU A 103 15.77 30.79 -18.97
C GLU A 103 16.15 30.30 -17.56
N VAL A 104 16.33 31.22 -16.61
CA VAL A 104 16.62 30.87 -15.21
C VAL A 104 15.43 30.12 -14.60
N MET A 105 14.21 30.58 -14.83
CA MET A 105 13.00 29.94 -14.33
C MET A 105 12.85 28.51 -14.87
N ALA A 106 13.14 28.30 -16.16
CA ALA A 106 13.14 26.98 -16.77
C ALA A 106 14.13 26.03 -16.09
N LYS A 107 15.36 26.48 -15.81
CA LYS A 107 16.38 25.69 -15.09
C LYS A 107 15.92 25.32 -13.67
N VAL A 108 15.32 26.28 -12.96
CA VAL A 108 14.79 26.05 -11.60
C VAL A 108 13.63 25.04 -11.62
N LYS A 109 12.68 25.18 -12.55
CA LYS A 109 11.57 24.21 -12.69
C LYS A 109 12.06 22.83 -13.09
N ALA A 110 13.04 22.74 -13.98
CA ALA A 110 13.67 21.48 -14.36
C ALA A 110 14.33 20.80 -13.15
N TYR A 111 15.04 21.56 -12.30
CA TYR A 111 15.57 21.04 -11.05
C TYR A 111 14.47 20.49 -10.15
N TYR A 112 13.40 21.27 -9.91
CA TYR A 112 12.30 20.83 -9.04
C TYR A 112 11.60 19.59 -9.57
N SER A 113 11.45 19.44 -10.88
CA SER A 113 10.90 18.22 -11.48
C SER A 113 11.75 17.00 -11.14
N ILE A 114 13.08 17.11 -11.22
CA ILE A 114 14.00 16.02 -10.88
C ILE A 114 13.97 15.73 -9.39
N ALA A 115 14.06 16.77 -8.55
CA ALA A 115 14.09 16.65 -7.09
C ALA A 115 12.80 16.01 -6.56
N ALA A 116 11.64 16.40 -7.11
CA ALA A 116 10.35 15.82 -6.75
C ALA A 116 10.28 14.32 -7.08
N THR A 117 10.68 13.94 -8.29
CA THR A 117 10.73 12.53 -8.69
C THR A 117 11.68 11.72 -7.79
N ARG A 118 12.91 12.22 -7.57
CA ARG A 118 13.90 11.57 -6.71
C ARG A 118 13.42 11.40 -5.28
N PHE A 119 12.75 12.41 -4.72
CA PHE A 119 12.19 12.34 -3.38
C PHE A 119 11.12 11.25 -3.27
N VAL A 120 10.17 11.22 -4.23
CA VAL A 120 9.10 10.21 -4.25
C VAL A 120 9.68 8.81 -4.38
N GLU A 121 10.61 8.59 -5.31
CA GLU A 121 11.29 7.30 -5.49
C GLU A 121 12.03 6.87 -4.23
N ASN A 122 12.74 7.79 -3.58
CA ASN A 122 13.47 7.50 -2.36
C ASN A 122 12.53 7.13 -1.20
N VAL A 123 11.40 7.82 -1.04
CA VAL A 123 10.40 7.46 -0.02
C VAL A 123 9.85 6.06 -0.26
N ILE A 124 9.49 5.73 -1.50
CA ILE A 124 8.97 4.40 -1.87
C ILE A 124 10.01 3.32 -1.57
N LEU A 125 11.26 3.51 -2.04
CA LEU A 125 12.34 2.56 -1.82
C LEU A 125 12.64 2.35 -0.34
N MET A 126 12.63 3.41 0.45
CA MET A 126 12.84 3.31 1.89
C MET A 126 11.68 2.56 2.57
N VAL A 127 10.42 2.77 2.17
CA VAL A 127 9.30 1.99 2.73
C VAL A 127 9.45 0.51 2.39
N GLU A 128 9.77 0.19 1.14
CA GLU A 128 9.93 -1.21 0.71
C GLU A 128 11.09 -1.89 1.43
N ALA A 129 12.27 -1.26 1.42
CA ALA A 129 13.50 -1.87 1.95
C ALA A 129 13.56 -1.86 3.49
N ASP A 130 13.18 -0.74 4.12
CA ASP A 130 13.36 -0.57 5.56
C ASP A 130 12.12 -0.99 6.35
N LEU A 131 10.92 -0.56 5.92
CA LEU A 131 9.69 -0.87 6.65
C LEU A 131 9.27 -2.32 6.42
N LEU A 132 9.06 -2.71 5.16
CA LEU A 132 8.62 -4.07 4.84
C LEU A 132 9.75 -5.08 5.00
N GLY A 133 10.97 -4.73 4.60
CA GLY A 133 12.16 -5.54 4.86
C GLY A 133 12.51 -5.70 6.34
N GLY A 134 12.01 -4.80 7.22
CA GLY A 134 12.15 -4.90 8.67
C GLY A 134 11.12 -5.80 9.36
N LEU A 135 9.99 -6.11 8.71
CA LEU A 135 8.93 -6.96 9.29
C LEU A 135 9.38 -8.37 9.69
N PRO A 136 10.31 -9.05 8.99
CA PRO A 136 10.83 -10.34 9.46
C PRO A 136 11.43 -10.29 10.87
N ALA A 137 12.02 -9.15 11.27
CA ALA A 137 12.57 -8.96 12.62
C ALA A 137 11.48 -8.86 13.70
N LEU A 138 10.20 -8.71 13.33
CA LEU A 138 9.08 -8.76 14.26
C LEU A 138 9.05 -10.11 15.00
N LYS A 139 9.40 -11.20 14.31
CA LYS A 139 9.45 -12.52 14.94
C LYS A 139 10.47 -12.54 16.08
N ASP A 140 11.68 -12.05 15.81
CA ASP A 140 12.75 -12.00 16.81
C ASP A 140 12.35 -11.10 17.99
N ARG A 141 11.70 -9.97 17.70
CA ARG A 141 11.19 -9.06 18.73
C ARG A 141 10.10 -9.68 19.59
N ILE A 142 9.19 -10.44 18.98
CA ILE A 142 8.15 -11.18 19.71
C ILE A 142 8.79 -12.24 20.60
N GLU A 143 9.78 -13.00 20.10
CA GLU A 143 10.48 -14.02 20.89
C GLU A 143 11.25 -13.42 22.07
N GLU A 144 11.85 -12.24 21.88
CA GLU A 144 12.56 -11.48 22.91
C GLU A 144 11.60 -10.95 23.98
N GLU A 145 10.53 -10.25 23.60
CA GLU A 145 9.58 -9.67 24.56
C GLU A 145 8.70 -10.72 25.27
N LEU A 146 8.48 -11.88 24.64
CA LEU A 146 7.84 -13.03 25.30
C LEU A 146 8.81 -13.82 26.20
N GLY A 147 10.09 -13.47 26.24
CA GLY A 147 11.08 -14.13 27.10
C GLY A 147 11.30 -15.61 26.75
N VAL A 148 11.00 -16.03 25.52
CA VAL A 148 11.12 -17.44 25.08
C VAL A 148 12.55 -17.95 25.15
N LYS A 149 13.52 -17.04 24.98
CA LYS A 149 14.96 -17.32 25.04
C LYS A 149 15.60 -16.94 26.38
N ASP A 150 14.83 -16.42 27.33
CA ASP A 150 15.33 -15.94 28.61
C ASP A 150 15.46 -17.10 29.62
N PRO A 151 16.69 -17.42 30.09
CA PRO A 151 16.94 -18.52 31.02
C PRO A 151 16.10 -18.47 32.31
N ASP A 152 15.81 -17.27 32.81
CA ASP A 152 15.08 -17.08 34.07
C ASP A 152 13.58 -17.29 33.89
N ASN A 153 13.03 -16.95 32.72
CA ASN A 153 11.62 -17.18 32.38
C ASN A 153 11.32 -18.62 31.98
N ILE A 154 12.28 -19.35 31.42
CA ILE A 154 12.14 -20.78 31.11
C ILE A 154 11.89 -21.60 32.39
N ALA A 155 12.46 -21.18 33.53
CA ALA A 155 12.21 -21.78 34.83
C ALA A 155 10.84 -21.43 35.42
N ASN A 156 10.19 -20.37 34.93
CA ASN A 156 8.96 -19.83 35.51
C ASN A 156 7.71 -20.43 34.87
N LYS A 157 7.42 -21.68 35.26
CA LYS A 157 6.30 -22.49 34.74
C LYS A 157 4.93 -21.77 34.76
N SER A 158 4.68 -20.95 35.78
CA SER A 158 3.43 -20.20 35.96
C SER A 158 3.22 -19.12 34.88
N HIS A 159 4.30 -18.53 34.36
CA HIS A 159 4.24 -17.54 33.28
C HIS A 159 3.77 -18.19 31.96
N TRP A 160 4.32 -19.36 31.63
CA TRP A 160 3.93 -20.13 30.45
C TRP A 160 2.51 -20.66 30.54
N GLU A 161 2.10 -21.14 31.71
CA GLU A 161 0.72 -21.60 31.97
C GLU A 161 -0.29 -20.46 31.75
N LEU A 162 0.03 -19.24 32.20
CA LEU A 162 -0.80 -18.06 31.95
C LEU A 162 -0.85 -17.68 30.47
N MET A 163 0.28 -17.71 29.76
CA MET A 163 0.34 -17.35 28.34
C MET A 163 -0.34 -18.37 27.42
N LEU A 164 -0.27 -19.66 27.77
CA LEU A 164 -0.91 -20.74 27.03
C LEU A 164 -2.38 -20.96 27.47
N ALA A 165 -2.82 -20.30 28.54
CA ALA A 165 -4.20 -20.37 29.00
C ALA A 165 -5.13 -19.92 27.88
N GLN A 166 -5.98 -20.83 27.43
CA GLN A 166 -6.99 -20.51 26.44
C GLN A 166 -8.12 -19.70 27.05
N ASP A 167 -8.76 -18.92 26.18
CA ASP A 167 -10.01 -18.24 26.48
C ASP A 167 -11.04 -19.24 27.07
N PRO A 168 -11.61 -18.97 28.26
CA PRO A 168 -12.53 -19.88 28.94
C PRO A 168 -13.74 -20.25 28.07
N THR A 169 -14.18 -19.37 27.16
CA THR A 169 -15.27 -19.66 26.23
C THR A 169 -14.92 -20.78 25.25
N LYS A 170 -13.70 -20.74 24.69
CA LYS A 170 -13.17 -21.76 23.78
C LYS A 170 -12.91 -23.08 24.49
N VAL A 171 -12.50 -23.03 25.76
CA VAL A 171 -12.33 -24.24 26.58
C VAL A 171 -13.66 -24.96 26.80
N GLN A 172 -14.71 -24.20 27.15
CA GLN A 172 -16.06 -24.76 27.34
C GLN A 172 -16.63 -25.34 26.05
N GLU A 173 -16.46 -24.63 24.94
CA GLU A 173 -16.91 -25.11 23.62
C GLU A 173 -16.18 -26.40 23.22
N ARG A 174 -14.85 -26.45 23.41
CA ARG A 174 -14.08 -27.69 23.18
C ARG A 174 -14.60 -28.84 24.06
N GLN A 175 -14.84 -28.61 25.34
CA GLN A 175 -15.33 -29.65 26.24
C GLN A 175 -16.69 -30.19 25.80
N LYS A 176 -17.59 -29.30 25.36
CA LYS A 176 -18.91 -29.69 24.83
C LYS A 176 -18.76 -30.54 23.56
N LEU A 177 -17.93 -30.11 22.60
CA LEU A 177 -17.69 -30.84 21.36
C LEU A 177 -17.04 -32.21 21.63
N VAL A 178 -16.09 -32.30 22.56
CA VAL A 178 -15.47 -33.56 22.97
C VAL A 178 -16.50 -34.50 23.62
N ALA A 179 -17.40 -33.97 24.46
CA ALA A 179 -18.47 -34.77 25.06
C ALA A 179 -19.44 -35.30 24.00
N GLN A 180 -19.84 -34.46 23.04
CA GLN A 180 -20.69 -34.86 21.91
C GLN A 180 -20.01 -35.91 21.03
N HIS A 181 -18.73 -35.74 20.73
CA HIS A 181 -17.96 -36.71 19.96
C HIS A 181 -17.88 -38.06 20.68
N LYS A 182 -17.62 -38.07 22.00
CA LYS A 182 -17.63 -39.29 22.82
C LYS A 182 -18.99 -39.97 22.84
N PHE A 183 -20.06 -39.19 22.96
CA PHE A 183 -21.42 -39.71 22.91
C PHE A 183 -21.73 -40.37 21.57
N LEU A 184 -21.44 -39.69 20.45
CA LEU A 184 -21.67 -40.23 19.11
C LEU A 184 -20.83 -41.48 18.83
N THR A 185 -19.56 -41.48 19.22
CA THR A 185 -18.68 -42.64 19.03
C THR A 185 -19.11 -43.86 19.85
N ASN A 186 -19.65 -43.66 21.05
CA ASN A 186 -20.22 -44.77 21.82
C ASN A 186 -21.52 -45.29 21.19
N ALA A 187 -22.41 -44.39 20.75
CA ALA A 187 -23.64 -44.78 20.06
C ALA A 187 -23.36 -45.55 18.76
N MET A 188 -22.34 -45.17 18.00
CA MET A 188 -21.89 -45.91 16.81
C MET A 188 -21.43 -47.33 17.17
N LYS A 189 -20.61 -47.48 18.22
CA LYS A 189 -20.15 -48.80 18.68
C LYS A 189 -21.30 -49.69 19.15
N GLU A 190 -22.31 -49.11 19.80
CA GLU A 190 -23.51 -49.85 20.19
C GLU A 190 -24.32 -50.31 18.98
N LEU A 191 -24.46 -49.46 17.95
CA LEU A 191 -25.11 -49.84 16.69
C LEU A 191 -24.35 -50.95 15.96
N GLU A 192 -23.02 -50.84 15.86
CA GLU A 192 -22.17 -51.89 15.26
C GLU A 192 -22.31 -53.22 16.02
N ALA A 193 -22.34 -53.19 17.37
CA ALA A 193 -22.52 -54.39 18.18
C ALA A 193 -23.90 -55.05 17.98
N LEU A 194 -24.96 -54.23 17.81
CA LEU A 194 -26.32 -54.70 17.53
C LEU A 194 -26.43 -55.29 16.12
N GLU A 195 -25.74 -54.72 15.14
CA GLU A 195 -25.70 -55.23 13.77
C GLU A 195 -25.01 -56.61 13.73
N GLU A 196 -23.88 -56.77 14.43
CA GLU A 196 -23.21 -58.07 14.58
C GLU A 196 -24.06 -59.12 15.34
N GLU A 197 -24.89 -58.70 16.29
CA GLU A 197 -25.81 -59.61 16.99
C GLU A 197 -27.00 -60.01 16.11
N HIS A 198 -27.51 -59.08 15.29
CA HIS A 198 -28.56 -59.36 14.31
C HIS A 198 -28.09 -60.33 13.22
N ASP A 199 -26.87 -60.15 12.71
CA ASP A 199 -26.27 -61.06 11.72
C ASP A 199 -26.01 -62.46 12.30
N ARG A 200 -25.66 -62.56 13.58
CA ARG A 200 -25.56 -63.85 14.30
C ARG A 200 -26.92 -64.51 14.54
N SER A 201 -27.95 -63.71 14.84
CA SER A 201 -29.34 -64.16 15.01
C SER A 201 -30.01 -64.55 13.69
N GLY A 202 -29.58 -63.98 12.56
CA GLY A 202 -30.12 -64.25 11.22
C GLY A 202 -29.70 -65.59 10.60
N SER A 203 -28.76 -66.32 11.20
CA SER A 203 -28.23 -67.58 10.67
C SER A 203 -28.96 -68.86 11.11
N VAL A 204 -30.04 -68.78 11.90
CA VAL A 204 -30.82 -69.95 12.34
C VAL A 204 -32.27 -69.86 11.88
N MET A 205 -32.52 -70.21 10.62
CA MET A 205 -33.84 -70.70 10.17
C MET A 205 -33.73 -72.23 9.97
N PRO A 206 -34.30 -73.06 10.85
CA PRO A 206 -34.41 -74.49 10.62
C PRO A 206 -35.52 -74.76 9.60
N ASP A 207 -35.13 -75.39 8.50
CA ASP A 207 -36.02 -76.03 7.52
C ASP A 207 -36.88 -77.10 8.22
N MET A 208 -38.12 -76.75 8.59
CA MET A 208 -39.13 -77.74 9.00
C MET A 208 -39.95 -78.15 7.77
N ARG A 209 -39.42 -79.16 7.07
CA ARG A 209 -40.19 -80.06 6.22
C ARG A 209 -41.41 -80.57 6.99
N ARG A 210 -42.60 -80.33 6.44
CA ARG A 210 -43.83 -81.03 6.79
C ARG A 210 -43.74 -82.44 6.22
N ASP A 211 -43.63 -83.43 7.09
CA ASP A 211 -43.99 -84.81 6.74
C ASP A 211 -45.16 -85.28 7.60
N VAL A 212 -46.07 -85.89 6.86
CA VAL A 212 -47.43 -86.37 7.17
C VAL A 212 -47.36 -87.74 7.82
N SER A 213 -48.19 -88.03 8.84
CA SER A 213 -48.94 -89.30 8.90
C SER A 213 -50.01 -89.33 10.01
N VAL A 214 -51.25 -89.60 9.54
CA VAL A 214 -52.37 -90.40 10.07
C VAL A 214 -52.84 -90.19 11.50
#